data_AF-A0AAD7J0B7-F1
#
_entry.id   AF-A0AAD7J0B7-F1
#
_cell.length_a   1.000
_cell.length_b   1.000
_cell.length_c   1.000
_cell.angle_alpha   90.00
_cell.angle_beta   90.00
_cell.angle_gamma   90.00
#
_symmetry.space_group_name_H-M   'P 1'
#
loop_
_entity.id
_entity.type
_entity.pdbx_description
1 polymer ?
#
loop_
_entity_poly.entity_id
_entity_poly.type
_entity_poly.pdbx_seq_one_letter_code
_entity_poly.pdbx_strand_id
1 'polypeptide(L)'
;MNDLVPEADRHLNLDSLSDEVLSRVFGYLQDSEQPHLIASITHHWREVAVGIPRLWTSVRITHDRQVSVLQDILVRSKDFPLNIYIRLDAFRYRFCTEYSEAIDFLLPHSARWRTLTIIATNPVLHNIRNRIHRQALPALERLEIVQSDTGPIQHLGPFDFEPSVFRSLRLERTMIYAADATLLAGLTHIELVESSLAMLDEHKLLSAEYPTPEPRPPSMTALTHLVVDASNPATDGLSYSPAFSATHLTSVSLARLGAPSMDLVQALSHVYGTALAAPALRMLTIADIADHALVMLLAIVRATRFPLLTRLSLAGIDTTTIDDRVVRAFAGGVSELVLARLDPAPLATHLKDPDVWPALERIELDGTEVPRPKFVTLKAASILQ
;
A
#
# COMPACT_ATOMS: atom_id res chain seq x y z
N MET A 1 -26.07 -57.42 16.93
CA MET A 1 -25.57 -56.11 17.41
C MET A 1 -25.21 -55.29 16.18
N ASN A 2 -26.22 -54.66 15.58
CA ASN A 2 -26.07 -53.63 14.56
C ASN A 2 -26.84 -52.44 15.12
N ASP A 3 -26.13 -51.55 15.81
CA ASP A 3 -26.70 -50.32 16.34
C ASP A 3 -26.98 -49.37 15.17
N LEU A 4 -28.28 -49.16 14.94
CA LEU A 4 -28.85 -48.17 14.03
C LEU A 4 -28.49 -46.77 14.53
N VAL A 5 -27.51 -46.14 13.90
CA VAL A 5 -27.32 -44.69 14.01
C VAL A 5 -28.52 -44.03 13.32
N PRO A 6 -29.32 -43.19 13.99
CA PRO A 6 -30.39 -42.45 13.33
C PRO A 6 -29.76 -41.41 12.40
N GLU A 7 -29.93 -41.58 11.10
CA GLU A 7 -29.73 -40.54 10.08
C GLU A 7 -30.65 -39.35 10.40
N ALA A 8 -30.18 -38.46 11.26
CA ALA A 8 -30.76 -37.14 11.45
C ALA A 8 -30.32 -36.25 10.29
N ASP A 9 -30.76 -36.58 9.08
CA ASP A 9 -30.59 -35.77 7.88
C ASP A 9 -31.61 -34.61 7.94
N ARG A 10 -31.44 -33.74 8.94
CA ARG A 10 -32.14 -32.46 9.00
C ARG A 10 -31.46 -31.56 8.00
N HIS A 11 -31.87 -31.66 6.73
CA HIS A 11 -31.62 -30.60 5.76
C HIS A 11 -32.09 -29.29 6.38
N LEU A 12 -31.14 -28.47 6.83
CA LEU A 12 -31.40 -27.10 7.26
C LEU A 12 -32.11 -26.42 6.11
N ASN A 13 -33.40 -26.13 6.29
CA ASN A 13 -34.18 -25.44 5.27
C ASN A 13 -33.68 -23.98 5.25
N LEU A 14 -32.74 -23.69 4.34
CA LEU A 14 -32.13 -22.36 4.19
C LEU A 14 -33.15 -21.25 3.91
N ASP A 15 -34.36 -21.60 3.44
CA ASP A 15 -35.47 -20.66 3.24
C ASP A 15 -36.20 -20.28 4.53
N SER A 16 -35.93 -20.98 5.64
CA SER A 16 -36.57 -20.70 6.93
C SER A 16 -35.80 -19.68 7.79
N LEU A 17 -34.64 -19.21 7.32
CA LEU A 17 -33.85 -18.19 8.02
C LEU A 17 -34.57 -16.83 7.99
N SER A 18 -34.64 -16.17 9.14
CA SER A 18 -35.21 -14.82 9.23
C SER A 18 -34.35 -13.78 8.51
N ASP A 19 -34.98 -12.69 8.05
CA ASP A 19 -34.32 -11.58 7.37
C ASP A 19 -33.15 -11.01 8.19
N GLU A 20 -33.27 -11.00 9.51
CA GLU A 20 -32.23 -10.53 10.43
C GLU A 20 -30.99 -11.43 10.42
N VAL A 21 -31.19 -12.76 10.40
CA VAL A 21 -30.09 -13.73 10.33
C VAL A 21 -29.43 -13.64 8.97
N LEU A 22 -30.21 -13.59 7.88
CA LEU A 22 -29.69 -13.41 6.54
C LEU A 22 -28.92 -12.10 6.39
N SER A 23 -29.43 -11.00 6.92
CA SER A 23 -28.75 -9.71 6.92
C SER A 23 -27.41 -9.76 7.65
N ARG A 24 -27.32 -10.49 8.78
CA ARG A 24 -26.04 -10.70 9.49
C ARG A 24 -25.07 -11.54 8.67
N VAL A 25 -25.53 -12.64 8.09
CA VAL A 25 -24.73 -13.49 7.20
C VAL A 25 -24.19 -12.66 6.03
N PHE A 26 -25.03 -11.85 5.38
CA PHE A 26 -24.61 -10.99 4.27
C PHE A 26 -23.65 -9.91 4.72
N GLY A 27 -23.76 -9.42 5.96
CA GLY A 27 -22.79 -8.53 6.58
C GLY A 27 -21.38 -9.11 6.62
N TYR A 28 -21.23 -10.42 6.90
CA TYR A 28 -19.94 -11.11 6.83
C TYR A 28 -19.46 -11.37 5.41
N LEU A 29 -20.38 -11.44 4.44
CA LEU A 29 -20.08 -11.62 3.03
C LEU A 29 -19.91 -10.30 2.27
N GLN A 30 -19.96 -9.15 2.94
CA GLN A 30 -19.86 -7.84 2.27
C GLN A 30 -18.53 -7.66 1.51
N ASP A 31 -17.47 -8.29 2.00
CA ASP A 31 -16.16 -8.29 1.35
C ASP A 31 -16.07 -9.31 0.20
N SER A 32 -17.07 -10.18 0.06
CA SER A 32 -17.13 -11.09 -1.08
C SER A 32 -17.40 -10.32 -2.37
N GLU A 33 -16.67 -10.68 -3.41
CA GLU A 33 -16.64 -9.92 -4.65
C GLU A 33 -17.95 -9.96 -5.46
N GLN A 34 -18.96 -10.70 -5.00
CA GLN A 34 -20.06 -11.16 -5.85
C GLN A 34 -21.41 -11.22 -5.10
N PRO A 35 -22.02 -10.08 -4.74
CA PRO A 35 -23.33 -10.05 -4.07
C PRO A 35 -24.45 -10.71 -4.89
N HIS A 36 -24.26 -10.84 -6.21
CA HIS A 36 -25.19 -11.53 -7.08
C HIS A 36 -25.24 -13.05 -6.83
N LEU A 37 -24.17 -13.67 -6.32
CA LEU A 37 -24.18 -15.08 -5.92
C LEU A 37 -25.11 -15.31 -4.73
N ILE A 38 -25.19 -14.35 -3.80
CA ILE A 38 -26.11 -14.40 -2.67
C ILE A 38 -27.56 -14.35 -3.17
N ALA A 39 -27.81 -13.43 -4.11
CA ALA A 39 -29.12 -13.26 -4.74
C ALA A 39 -29.52 -14.42 -5.67
N SER A 40 -28.64 -15.39 -5.96
CA SER A 40 -28.96 -16.56 -6.79
C SER A 40 -29.31 -17.81 -5.99
N ILE A 41 -29.23 -17.79 -4.66
CA ILE A 41 -29.49 -18.97 -3.81
C ILE A 41 -30.98 -19.32 -3.81
N THR A 42 -31.82 -18.49 -3.19
CA THR A 42 -33.29 -18.64 -3.20
C THR A 42 -34.00 -17.31 -3.42
N HIS A 43 -35.31 -17.33 -3.68
CA HIS A 43 -36.11 -16.10 -3.88
C HIS A 43 -36.07 -15.21 -2.63
N HIS A 44 -36.24 -15.82 -1.46
CA HIS A 44 -36.21 -15.13 -0.17
C HIS A 44 -34.88 -14.41 0.06
N TRP A 45 -33.76 -15.11 -0.18
CA TRP A 45 -32.42 -14.52 -0.07
C TRP A 45 -32.21 -13.33 -1.01
N ARG A 46 -32.75 -13.42 -2.23
CA ARG A 46 -32.70 -12.32 -3.21
C ARG A 46 -33.46 -11.10 -2.71
N GLU A 47 -34.68 -11.27 -2.23
CA GLU A 47 -35.51 -10.16 -1.74
C GLU A 47 -34.82 -9.43 -0.58
N VAL A 48 -34.32 -10.20 0.40
CA VAL A 48 -33.57 -9.65 1.53
C VAL A 48 -32.29 -8.94 1.05
N ALA A 49 -31.51 -9.56 0.15
CA ALA A 49 -30.26 -8.97 -0.34
C ALA A 49 -30.48 -7.66 -1.12
N VAL A 50 -31.52 -7.60 -1.96
CA VAL A 50 -31.90 -6.38 -2.70
C VAL A 50 -32.31 -5.26 -1.73
N GLY A 51 -32.92 -5.60 -0.59
CA GLY A 51 -33.30 -4.67 0.45
C GLY A 51 -32.16 -4.05 1.26
N ILE A 52 -30.92 -4.54 1.13
CA ILE A 52 -29.76 -4.10 1.94
C ILE A 52 -28.77 -3.29 1.07
N PRO A 53 -28.82 -1.94 1.10
CA PRO A 53 -28.01 -1.10 0.22
C PRO A 53 -26.51 -1.32 0.33
N ARG A 54 -26.04 -1.64 1.54
CA ARG A 54 -24.63 -1.86 1.86
C ARG A 54 -23.98 -2.98 1.04
N LEU A 55 -24.75 -3.98 0.59
CA LEU A 55 -24.28 -5.07 -0.28
C LEU A 55 -24.00 -4.62 -1.72
N TRP A 56 -24.55 -3.48 -2.13
CA TRP A 56 -24.47 -2.95 -3.50
C TRP A 56 -23.45 -1.79 -3.60
N THR A 57 -22.56 -1.66 -2.63
CA THR A 57 -21.56 -0.58 -2.58
C THR A 57 -20.29 -0.87 -3.39
N SER A 58 -20.03 -2.14 -3.74
CA SER A 58 -18.86 -2.52 -4.54
C SER A 58 -19.22 -2.55 -6.03
N VAL A 59 -18.57 -1.69 -6.82
CA VAL A 59 -18.79 -1.56 -8.26
C VAL A 59 -17.54 -2.01 -9.00
N ARG A 60 -17.64 -3.14 -9.71
CA ARG A 60 -16.57 -3.66 -10.58
C ARG A 60 -16.82 -3.26 -12.02
N ILE A 61 -15.79 -2.72 -12.67
CA ILE A 61 -15.73 -2.46 -14.11
C ILE A 61 -14.70 -3.40 -14.72
N THR A 62 -15.19 -4.26 -15.60
CA THR A 62 -14.43 -5.13 -16.51
C THR A 62 -14.84 -4.78 -17.94
N HIS A 63 -14.17 -5.34 -18.93
CA HIS A 63 -14.45 -5.08 -20.35
C HIS A 63 -15.89 -5.39 -20.83
N ASP A 64 -16.57 -6.31 -20.17
CA ASP A 64 -17.89 -6.85 -20.52
C ASP A 64 -19.00 -6.32 -19.62
N ARG A 65 -18.68 -5.34 -18.76
CA ARG A 65 -19.63 -4.83 -17.78
C ARG A 65 -20.67 -3.94 -18.46
N GLN A 66 -21.90 -4.43 -18.54
CA GLN A 66 -23.04 -3.68 -19.07
C GLN A 66 -23.45 -2.53 -18.13
N VAL A 67 -23.73 -1.37 -18.71
CA VAL A 67 -24.19 -0.17 -17.97
C VAL A 67 -25.49 -0.41 -17.20
N SER A 68 -26.41 -1.22 -17.75
CA SER A 68 -27.66 -1.61 -17.08
C SER A 68 -27.43 -2.25 -15.71
N VAL A 69 -26.40 -3.09 -15.58
CA VAL A 69 -26.04 -3.73 -14.31
C VAL A 69 -25.47 -2.69 -13.34
N LEU A 70 -24.70 -1.71 -13.82
CA LEU A 70 -24.20 -0.62 -12.99
C LEU A 70 -25.34 0.24 -12.46
N GLN A 71 -26.33 0.53 -13.30
CA GLN A 71 -27.53 1.27 -12.90
C GLN A 71 -28.29 0.56 -11.77
N ASP A 72 -28.51 -0.75 -11.90
CA ASP A 72 -29.15 -1.55 -10.85
C ASP A 72 -28.37 -1.49 -9.53
N ILE A 73 -27.04 -1.59 -9.58
CA ILE A 73 -26.17 -1.52 -8.40
C ILE A 73 -26.29 -0.13 -7.76
N LEU A 74 -26.22 0.94 -8.55
CA LEU A 74 -26.34 2.30 -8.03
C LEU A 74 -27.69 2.55 -7.37
N VAL A 75 -28.80 2.16 -8.00
CA VAL A 75 -30.15 2.29 -7.44
C VAL A 75 -30.25 1.57 -6.11
N ARG A 76 -29.74 0.34 -6.02
CA ARG A 76 -29.77 -0.46 -4.78
C ARG A 76 -28.85 0.09 -3.70
N SER A 77 -27.70 0.66 -4.07
CA SER A 77 -26.74 1.26 -3.14
C SER A 77 -27.27 2.52 -2.43
N LYS A 78 -28.33 3.16 -2.96
CA LYS A 78 -28.89 4.41 -2.45
C LYS A 78 -27.82 5.49 -2.33
N ASP A 79 -27.62 6.07 -1.14
CA ASP A 79 -26.62 7.11 -0.87
C ASP A 79 -25.36 6.57 -0.19
N PHE A 80 -25.19 5.25 -0.10
CA PHE A 80 -24.02 4.68 0.57
C PHE A 80 -22.72 4.99 -0.20
N PRO A 81 -21.58 5.13 0.49
CA PRO A 81 -20.28 5.28 -0.17
C PRO A 81 -19.94 4.09 -1.06
N LEU A 82 -19.35 4.35 -2.22
CA LEU A 82 -19.05 3.38 -3.26
C LEU A 82 -17.57 2.99 -3.25
N ASN A 83 -17.30 1.71 -3.49
CA ASN A 83 -15.96 1.16 -3.67
C ASN A 83 -15.83 0.75 -5.15
N ILE A 84 -15.07 1.53 -5.93
CA ILE A 84 -14.93 1.35 -7.37
C ILE A 84 -13.66 0.54 -7.67
N TYR A 85 -13.80 -0.52 -8.46
CA TYR A 85 -12.71 -1.38 -8.89
C TYR A 85 -12.72 -1.52 -10.42
N ILE A 86 -11.70 -0.97 -11.07
CA ILE A 86 -11.55 -0.98 -12.53
C ILE A 86 -10.38 -1.91 -12.86
N ARG A 87 -10.65 -3.05 -13.51
CA ARG A 87 -9.63 -4.02 -13.90
C ARG A 87 -9.64 -4.27 -15.41
N LEU A 88 -8.63 -3.72 -16.07
CA LEU A 88 -8.46 -3.70 -17.53
C LEU A 88 -6.98 -3.98 -17.89
N ASP A 89 -6.41 -5.02 -17.28
CA ASP A 89 -5.01 -5.48 -17.40
C ASP A 89 -4.75 -6.41 -18.59
N ALA A 90 -5.78 -6.98 -19.23
CA ALA A 90 -5.57 -7.85 -20.40
C ALA A 90 -5.25 -7.04 -21.67
N PHE A 91 -4.27 -7.52 -22.46
CA PHE A 91 -3.82 -6.87 -23.69
C PHE A 91 -4.96 -6.57 -24.69
N ARG A 92 -5.96 -7.44 -24.77
CA ARG A 92 -7.13 -7.28 -25.65
C ARG A 92 -7.93 -5.99 -25.37
N TYR A 93 -7.82 -5.42 -24.17
CA TYR A 93 -8.57 -4.22 -23.80
C TYR A 93 -8.00 -2.93 -24.39
N ARG A 94 -6.82 -2.99 -25.03
CA ARG A 94 -6.22 -1.84 -25.73
C ARG A 94 -7.09 -1.29 -26.87
N PHE A 95 -7.95 -2.14 -27.44
CA PHE A 95 -8.84 -1.79 -28.56
C PHE A 95 -10.32 -1.75 -28.19
N CYS A 96 -10.65 -2.15 -26.95
CA CYS A 96 -11.99 -2.13 -26.39
C CYS A 96 -12.27 -0.72 -25.86
N THR A 97 -13.45 -0.19 -26.13
CA THR A 97 -13.88 1.12 -25.60
C THR A 97 -15.13 1.01 -24.75
N GLU A 98 -15.73 -0.17 -24.65
CA GLU A 98 -16.98 -0.44 -23.94
C GLU A 98 -16.89 -0.11 -22.44
N TYR A 99 -15.71 -0.30 -21.82
CA TYR A 99 -15.48 0.14 -20.45
C TYR A 99 -15.58 1.66 -20.27
N SER A 100 -15.44 2.44 -21.34
CA SER A 100 -15.54 3.90 -21.28
C SER A 100 -16.94 4.33 -20.92
N GLU A 101 -17.96 3.72 -21.52
CA GLU A 101 -19.37 4.03 -21.22
C GLU A 101 -19.68 3.74 -19.75
N ALA A 102 -19.13 2.67 -19.20
CA ALA A 102 -19.24 2.34 -17.78
C ALA A 102 -18.59 3.39 -16.87
N ILE A 103 -17.40 3.88 -17.23
CA ILE A 103 -16.73 4.94 -16.46
C ILE A 103 -17.51 6.25 -16.56
N ASP A 104 -17.90 6.64 -17.76
CA ASP A 104 -18.64 7.86 -18.05
C ASP A 104 -20.00 7.87 -17.31
N PHE A 105 -20.64 6.70 -17.19
CA PHE A 105 -21.85 6.52 -16.40
C PHE A 105 -21.64 6.67 -14.88
N LEU A 106 -20.49 6.24 -14.34
CA LEU A 106 -20.23 6.30 -12.90
C LEU A 106 -19.67 7.66 -12.43
N LEU A 107 -19.04 8.42 -13.32
CA LEU A 107 -18.41 9.72 -13.01
C LEU A 107 -19.34 10.73 -12.32
N PRO A 108 -20.62 10.88 -12.73
CA PRO A 108 -21.57 11.75 -12.02
C PRO A 108 -21.78 11.39 -10.54
N HIS A 109 -21.40 10.16 -10.13
CA HIS A 109 -21.50 9.67 -8.76
C HIS A 109 -20.17 9.70 -7.99
N SER A 110 -19.13 10.34 -8.53
CA SER A 110 -17.78 10.37 -7.94
C SER A 110 -17.73 10.96 -6.53
N ALA A 111 -18.66 11.85 -6.18
CA ALA A 111 -18.79 12.41 -4.83
C ALA A 111 -19.04 11.36 -3.75
N ARG A 112 -19.46 10.13 -4.13
CA ARG A 112 -19.68 9.01 -3.22
C ARG A 112 -18.54 8.00 -3.22
N TRP A 113 -17.53 8.16 -4.07
CA TRP A 113 -16.45 7.18 -4.17
C TRP A 113 -15.57 7.26 -2.94
N ARG A 114 -15.61 6.21 -2.12
CA ARG A 114 -14.78 6.04 -0.93
C ARG A 114 -13.45 5.39 -1.26
N THR A 115 -13.46 4.41 -2.15
CA THR A 115 -12.24 3.76 -2.64
C THR A 115 -12.26 3.69 -4.16
N LEU A 116 -11.11 3.90 -4.77
CA LEU A 116 -10.90 3.74 -6.21
C LEU A 116 -9.63 2.92 -6.44
N THR A 117 -9.79 1.74 -7.03
CA THR A 117 -8.67 0.90 -7.47
C THR A 117 -8.73 0.78 -8.99
N ILE A 118 -7.63 1.11 -9.67
CA ILE A 118 -7.48 1.02 -11.12
C ILE A 118 -6.28 0.13 -11.43
N ILE A 119 -6.50 -0.99 -12.09
CA ILE A 119 -5.46 -1.90 -12.58
C ILE A 119 -5.61 -2.00 -14.08
N ALA A 120 -4.69 -1.41 -14.84
CA ALA A 120 -4.82 -1.32 -16.29
C ALA A 120 -3.47 -1.30 -17.01
N THR A 121 -3.49 -1.50 -18.33
CA THR A 121 -2.31 -1.30 -19.19
C THR A 121 -2.10 0.20 -19.47
N ASN A 122 -0.89 0.59 -19.87
CA ASN A 122 -0.52 1.99 -20.12
C ASN A 122 -1.48 2.74 -21.09
N PRO A 123 -1.88 2.18 -22.25
CA PRO A 123 -2.84 2.86 -23.14
C PRO A 123 -4.23 3.04 -22.51
N VAL A 124 -4.67 2.07 -21.70
CA VAL A 124 -5.96 2.13 -21.02
C VAL A 124 -5.93 3.15 -19.89
N LEU A 125 -4.84 3.22 -19.11
CA LEU A 125 -4.65 4.27 -18.10
C LEU A 125 -4.71 5.67 -18.71
N HIS A 126 -4.13 5.85 -19.91
CA HIS A 126 -4.23 7.12 -20.63
C HIS A 126 -5.69 7.47 -20.98
N ASN A 127 -6.48 6.49 -21.44
CA ASN A 127 -7.91 6.70 -21.73
C ASN A 127 -8.74 7.00 -20.46
N ILE A 128 -8.42 6.34 -19.35
CA ILE A 128 -9.06 6.57 -18.05
C ILE A 128 -8.70 7.96 -17.53
N ARG A 129 -7.42 8.35 -17.60
CA ARG A 129 -6.93 9.69 -17.23
C ARG A 129 -7.76 10.78 -17.89
N ASN A 130 -7.99 10.68 -19.20
CA ASN A 130 -8.73 11.70 -19.95
C ASN A 130 -10.19 11.86 -19.49
N ARG A 131 -10.77 10.87 -18.79
CA ARG A 131 -12.13 10.90 -18.25
C ARG A 131 -12.19 11.38 -16.81
N ILE A 132 -11.23 10.96 -15.98
CA ILE A 132 -11.22 11.31 -14.54
C ILE A 132 -10.47 12.62 -14.24
N HIS A 133 -9.84 13.22 -15.25
CA HIS A 133 -9.09 14.47 -15.11
C HIS A 133 -9.98 15.59 -14.54
N ARG A 134 -9.51 16.24 -13.46
CA ARG A 134 -10.22 17.32 -12.74
C ARG A 134 -11.55 16.90 -12.09
N GLN A 135 -11.78 15.60 -11.88
CA GLN A 135 -12.95 15.18 -11.14
C GLN A 135 -12.76 15.43 -9.64
N ALA A 136 -13.78 16.01 -9.00
CA ALA A 136 -13.86 16.13 -7.56
C ALA A 136 -14.17 14.76 -6.93
N LEU A 137 -13.34 14.40 -5.94
CA LEU A 137 -13.38 13.13 -5.22
C LEU A 137 -13.46 13.38 -3.69
N PRO A 138 -14.47 14.13 -3.20
CA PRO A 138 -14.53 14.61 -1.82
C PRO A 138 -14.72 13.51 -0.77
N ALA A 139 -15.23 12.34 -1.15
CA ALA A 139 -15.41 11.21 -0.24
C ALA A 139 -14.28 10.17 -0.32
N LEU A 140 -13.26 10.39 -1.16
CA LEU A 140 -12.26 9.38 -1.46
C LEU A 140 -11.25 9.27 -0.31
N GLU A 141 -11.25 8.11 0.34
CA GLU A 141 -10.34 7.77 1.43
C GLU A 141 -9.10 7.02 0.94
N ARG A 142 -9.26 6.18 -0.10
CA ARG A 142 -8.20 5.32 -0.66
C ARG A 142 -8.16 5.36 -2.18
N LEU A 143 -6.97 5.62 -2.71
CA LEU A 143 -6.67 5.54 -4.14
C LEU A 143 -5.57 4.52 -4.38
N GLU A 144 -5.81 3.61 -5.32
CA GLU A 144 -4.84 2.62 -5.80
C GLU A 144 -4.78 2.63 -7.32
N ILE A 145 -3.58 2.81 -7.89
CA ILE A 145 -3.39 2.80 -9.34
C ILE A 145 -2.20 1.92 -9.69
N VAL A 146 -2.45 0.90 -10.50
CA VAL A 146 -1.47 -0.10 -10.90
C VAL A 146 -1.36 -0.15 -12.42
N GLN A 147 -0.17 0.14 -12.94
CA GLN A 147 0.17 -0.09 -14.34
C GLN A 147 0.72 -1.50 -14.52
N SER A 148 -0.11 -2.36 -15.12
CA SER A 148 0.16 -3.80 -15.29
C SER A 148 1.21 -4.16 -16.35
N ASP A 149 1.59 -3.24 -17.24
CA ASP A 149 2.54 -3.49 -18.33
C ASP A 149 3.84 -2.71 -18.18
N THR A 150 4.94 -3.15 -18.81
CA THR A 150 6.30 -2.57 -18.68
C THR A 150 6.50 -1.22 -19.39
N GLY A 151 5.40 -0.53 -19.74
CA GLY A 151 5.43 0.77 -20.40
C GLY A 151 6.00 1.89 -19.53
N PRO A 152 6.16 3.11 -20.09
CA PRO A 152 6.58 4.28 -19.32
C PRO A 152 5.60 4.57 -18.18
N ILE A 153 6.05 5.23 -17.12
CA ILE A 153 5.19 5.61 -15.98
C ILE A 153 4.11 6.57 -16.48
N GLN A 154 2.83 6.22 -16.25
CA GLN A 154 1.72 7.13 -16.52
C GLN A 154 1.49 8.10 -15.38
N HIS A 155 1.16 9.33 -15.76
CA HIS A 155 0.79 10.38 -14.82
C HIS A 155 -0.71 10.65 -14.92
N LEU A 156 -1.42 10.55 -13.80
CA LEU A 156 -2.86 10.77 -13.71
C LEU A 156 -3.19 12.03 -12.90
N GLY A 157 -4.36 12.62 -13.14
CA GLY A 157 -4.79 13.85 -12.47
C GLY A 157 -4.71 15.12 -13.35
N PRO A 158 -4.85 16.32 -12.76
CA PRO A 158 -4.92 16.54 -11.33
C PRO A 158 -6.24 16.02 -10.73
N PHE A 159 -6.15 15.50 -9.51
CA PHE A 159 -7.28 15.09 -8.70
C PHE A 159 -7.62 16.14 -7.65
N ASP A 160 -8.91 16.35 -7.41
CA ASP A 160 -9.39 17.25 -6.36
C ASP A 160 -9.93 16.42 -5.19
N PHE A 161 -9.09 16.27 -4.16
CA PHE A 161 -9.39 15.49 -2.97
C PHE A 161 -9.83 16.39 -1.81
N GLU A 162 -10.60 15.83 -0.88
CA GLU A 162 -10.82 16.47 0.42
C GLU A 162 -9.67 16.05 1.37
N PRO A 163 -8.76 16.96 1.77
CA PRO A 163 -7.61 16.60 2.60
C PRO A 163 -8.00 16.03 3.96
N SER A 164 -9.18 16.35 4.50
CA SER A 164 -9.64 15.73 5.76
C SER A 164 -10.13 14.29 5.60
N VAL A 165 -10.35 13.82 4.36
CA VAL A 165 -10.89 12.49 4.05
C VAL A 165 -9.84 11.59 3.40
N PHE A 166 -8.98 12.11 2.52
CA PHE A 166 -8.02 11.30 1.77
C PHE A 166 -6.86 10.80 2.63
N ARG A 167 -6.79 9.47 2.86
CA ARG A 167 -5.88 8.85 3.84
C ARG A 167 -4.83 7.92 3.26
N SER A 168 -5.11 7.24 2.16
CA SER A 168 -4.28 6.15 1.66
C SER A 168 -4.05 6.25 0.16
N LEU A 169 -2.78 6.17 -0.25
CA LEU A 169 -2.37 6.20 -1.65
C LEU A 169 -1.43 5.05 -1.94
N ARG A 170 -1.78 4.22 -2.93
CA ARG A 170 -0.91 3.16 -3.46
C ARG A 170 -0.70 3.37 -4.95
N LEU A 171 0.55 3.47 -5.36
CA LEU A 171 0.93 3.65 -6.76
C LEU A 171 1.91 2.56 -7.15
N GLU A 172 1.53 1.77 -8.14
CA GLU A 172 2.42 0.80 -8.77
C GLU A 172 2.69 1.20 -10.21
N ARG A 173 3.93 1.60 -10.49
CA ARG A 173 4.40 1.99 -11.83
C ARG A 173 3.61 3.15 -12.44
N THR A 174 3.13 4.05 -11.58
CA THR A 174 2.32 5.23 -11.93
C THR A 174 2.70 6.44 -11.08
N MET A 175 2.15 7.60 -11.44
CA MET A 175 2.24 8.84 -10.69
C MET A 175 0.89 9.56 -10.71
N ILE A 176 0.59 10.34 -9.68
CA ILE A 176 -0.58 11.22 -9.68
C ILE A 176 -0.18 12.68 -9.49
N TYR A 177 -1.07 13.57 -9.89
CA TYR A 177 -1.06 14.97 -9.52
C TYR A 177 -2.30 15.28 -8.70
N ALA A 178 -2.15 16.06 -7.64
CA ALA A 178 -3.27 16.72 -7.00
C ALA A 178 -3.50 18.09 -7.68
N ALA A 179 -4.72 18.62 -7.61
CA ALA A 179 -5.02 19.96 -8.09
C ALA A 179 -4.24 21.02 -7.30
N ASP A 180 -4.11 20.80 -6.00
CA ASP A 180 -3.21 21.52 -5.10
C ASP A 180 -2.51 20.49 -4.20
N ALA A 181 -1.21 20.66 -3.94
CA ALA A 181 -0.44 19.73 -3.13
C ALA A 181 -0.94 19.67 -1.68
N THR A 182 -1.52 20.75 -1.16
CA THR A 182 -2.15 20.79 0.18
C THR A 182 -3.34 19.83 0.33
N LEU A 183 -3.93 19.35 -0.78
CA LEU A 183 -4.96 18.32 -0.75
C LEU A 183 -4.42 16.96 -0.26
N LEU A 184 -3.10 16.79 -0.19
CA LEU A 184 -2.42 15.62 0.38
C LEU A 184 -2.15 15.76 1.89
N ALA A 185 -2.59 16.84 2.54
CA ALA A 185 -2.26 17.11 3.95
C ALA A 185 -2.73 16.03 4.92
N GLY A 186 -3.88 15.38 4.67
CA GLY A 186 -4.38 14.29 5.50
C GLY A 186 -3.92 12.90 5.12
N LEU A 187 -3.03 12.76 4.11
CA LEU A 187 -2.51 11.47 3.69
C LEU A 187 -1.68 10.85 4.81
N THR A 188 -2.08 9.67 5.25
CA THR A 188 -1.46 8.95 6.38
C THR A 188 -0.63 7.75 5.93
N HIS A 189 -0.96 7.16 4.78
CA HIS A 189 -0.31 5.99 4.23
C HIS A 189 0.02 6.22 2.76
N ILE A 190 1.29 6.02 2.40
CA ILE A 190 1.75 6.04 1.01
C ILE A 190 2.57 4.79 0.71
N GLU A 191 2.25 4.15 -0.41
CA GLU A 191 2.96 3.00 -0.94
C GLU A 191 3.33 3.24 -2.40
N LEU A 192 4.62 3.27 -2.69
CA LEU A 192 5.20 3.48 -4.01
C LEU A 192 5.93 2.20 -4.44
N VAL A 193 5.38 1.46 -5.39
CA VAL A 193 5.96 0.23 -5.93
C VAL A 193 6.38 0.47 -7.38
N GLU A 194 7.67 0.41 -7.67
CA GLU A 194 8.22 0.66 -9.01
C GLU A 194 7.72 2.00 -9.61
N SER A 195 7.43 2.97 -8.74
CA SER A 195 6.80 4.25 -9.06
C SER A 195 7.83 5.39 -9.01
N SER A 196 7.41 6.59 -9.45
CA SER A 196 8.30 7.75 -9.41
C SER A 196 8.42 8.30 -7.99
N LEU A 197 9.66 8.45 -7.49
CA LEU A 197 9.91 9.15 -6.22
C LEU A 197 9.63 10.66 -6.28
N ALA A 198 9.31 11.19 -7.47
CA ALA A 198 8.84 12.56 -7.61
C ALA A 198 7.57 12.83 -6.76
N MET A 199 6.81 11.80 -6.38
CA MET A 199 5.70 11.92 -5.42
C MET A 199 6.15 12.33 -4.00
N LEU A 200 7.44 12.15 -3.68
CA LEU A 200 8.03 12.53 -2.40
C LEU A 200 8.78 13.87 -2.48
N ASP A 201 8.79 14.53 -3.64
CA ASP A 201 9.43 15.82 -3.85
C ASP A 201 8.38 16.93 -4.00
N GLU A 202 8.38 17.88 -3.06
CA GLU A 202 7.42 18.99 -2.99
C GLU A 202 7.44 19.82 -4.29
N HIS A 203 8.60 19.96 -4.93
CA HIS A 203 8.73 20.69 -6.19
C HIS A 203 8.08 19.96 -7.38
N LYS A 204 7.87 18.65 -7.26
CA LYS A 204 7.36 17.79 -8.33
C LYS A 204 5.89 17.42 -8.18
N LEU A 205 5.30 17.67 -7.01
CA LEU A 205 3.87 17.47 -6.77
C LEU A 205 2.98 18.50 -7.48
N LEU A 206 3.54 19.64 -7.87
CA LEU A 206 2.78 20.73 -8.47
C LEU A 206 2.44 20.46 -9.93
N SER A 207 1.17 20.68 -10.28
CA SER A 207 0.79 20.88 -11.68
C SER A 207 1.52 22.10 -12.22
N ALA A 208 2.02 22.01 -13.46
CA ALA A 208 2.65 23.13 -14.17
C ALA A 208 1.75 24.38 -14.25
N GLU A 209 0.44 24.22 -14.02
CA GLU A 209 -0.57 25.29 -14.02
C GLU A 209 -0.49 26.22 -12.80
N TYR A 210 0.20 25.84 -11.71
CA TYR A 210 0.26 26.63 -10.46
C TYR A 210 1.70 26.81 -9.94
N PRO A 211 2.53 27.62 -10.63
CA PRO A 211 3.86 27.96 -10.15
C PRO A 211 3.77 28.84 -8.90
N THR A 212 4.54 28.51 -7.89
CA THR A 212 4.44 29.17 -6.58
C THR A 212 5.82 29.45 -6.01
N PRO A 213 5.99 30.55 -5.25
CA PRO A 213 7.28 30.96 -4.72
C PRO A 213 7.82 29.97 -3.68
N GLU A 214 9.13 29.72 -3.73
CA GLU A 214 9.89 28.89 -2.78
C GLU A 214 10.38 29.73 -1.57
N PRO A 215 10.57 29.15 -0.37
CA PRO A 215 10.37 27.74 0.02
C PRO A 215 8.95 27.44 0.57
N ARG A 216 8.50 26.19 0.45
CA ARG A 216 7.19 25.71 0.92
C ARG A 216 7.29 24.70 2.06
N PRO A 217 6.31 24.66 2.98
CA PRO A 217 6.19 23.55 3.92
C PRO A 217 5.82 22.25 3.17
N PRO A 218 6.18 21.08 3.72
CA PRO A 218 5.79 19.79 3.14
C PRO A 218 4.28 19.62 3.06
N SER A 219 3.77 19.15 1.93
CA SER A 219 2.34 18.96 1.69
C SER A 219 1.72 17.80 2.47
N MET A 220 2.43 16.68 2.64
CA MET A 220 1.98 15.49 3.38
C MET A 220 2.34 15.60 4.86
N THR A 221 1.56 16.38 5.61
CA THR A 221 1.84 16.67 7.03
C THR A 221 1.42 15.56 7.99
N ALA A 222 0.43 14.72 7.62
CA ALA A 222 -0.10 13.65 8.47
C ALA A 222 0.50 12.25 8.19
N LEU A 223 1.60 12.15 7.44
CA LEU A 223 2.12 10.87 7.00
C LEU A 223 2.64 10.01 8.17
N THR A 224 2.13 8.78 8.27
CA THR A 224 2.46 7.81 9.34
C THR A 224 3.14 6.55 8.83
N HIS A 225 2.86 6.16 7.59
CA HIS A 225 3.39 4.96 6.95
C HIS A 225 3.91 5.31 5.55
N LEU A 226 5.19 5.02 5.31
CA LEU A 226 5.87 5.21 4.04
C LEU A 226 6.44 3.88 3.56
N VAL A 227 6.00 3.41 2.41
CA VAL A 227 6.54 2.24 1.73
C VAL A 227 7.10 2.67 0.38
N VAL A 228 8.37 2.38 0.15
CA VAL A 228 9.07 2.61 -1.11
C VAL A 228 9.70 1.30 -1.53
N ASP A 229 9.24 0.76 -2.66
CA ASP A 229 9.66 -0.52 -3.20
C ASP A 229 10.05 -0.36 -4.66
N ALA A 230 11.28 -0.71 -5.05
CA ALA A 230 11.80 -0.67 -6.42
C ALA A 230 11.56 0.65 -7.20
N SER A 231 11.33 1.76 -6.50
CA SER A 231 10.94 3.04 -7.08
C SER A 231 12.17 3.84 -7.50
N ASN A 232 12.12 4.43 -8.70
CA ASN A 232 13.23 5.22 -9.26
C ASN A 232 12.81 6.71 -9.28
N PRO A 233 13.56 7.64 -8.67
CA PRO A 233 13.39 9.06 -8.90
C PRO A 233 13.63 9.36 -10.38
N ALA A 234 12.72 10.12 -10.96
CA ALA A 234 13.03 10.85 -12.16
C ALA A 234 14.15 11.85 -11.81
N THR A 235 15.34 11.63 -12.36
CA THR A 235 16.51 12.50 -12.17
C THR A 235 16.39 13.72 -13.07
N ASP A 236 15.46 14.61 -12.76
CA ASP A 236 15.35 15.89 -13.47
C ASP A 236 16.41 16.91 -12.99
N GLY A 237 17.42 16.48 -12.22
CA GLY A 237 18.59 17.30 -11.83
C GLY A 237 18.29 18.46 -10.87
N LEU A 238 17.12 18.48 -10.22
CA LEU A 238 16.72 19.56 -9.30
C LEU A 238 17.02 19.24 -7.83
N SER A 239 17.07 20.29 -7.00
CA SER A 239 17.13 20.18 -5.54
C SER A 239 15.89 19.46 -5.02
N TYR A 240 16.08 18.34 -4.35
CA TYR A 240 14.99 17.59 -3.71
C TYR A 240 14.50 18.32 -2.46
N SER A 241 13.19 18.54 -2.34
CA SER A 241 12.55 19.01 -1.10
C SER A 241 11.51 17.99 -0.64
N PRO A 242 11.59 17.44 0.57
CA PRO A 242 10.63 16.44 1.02
C PRO A 242 9.19 16.95 1.00
N ALA A 243 8.32 16.25 0.29
CA ALA A 243 6.89 16.53 0.28
C ALA A 243 6.16 16.06 1.54
N PHE A 244 6.86 15.44 2.50
CA PHE A 244 6.27 14.92 3.73
C PHE A 244 6.98 15.40 4.99
N SER A 245 6.23 15.49 6.08
CA SER A 245 6.79 15.71 7.41
C SER A 245 7.18 14.39 8.06
N ALA A 246 8.35 14.33 8.67
CA ALA A 246 8.80 13.17 9.45
C ALA A 246 8.20 13.11 10.86
N THR A 247 7.49 14.15 11.31
CA THR A 247 7.02 14.30 12.71
C THR A 247 6.11 13.17 13.17
N HIS A 248 5.27 12.64 12.28
CA HIS A 248 4.29 11.60 12.58
C HIS A 248 4.65 10.23 11.99
N LEU A 249 5.79 10.11 11.33
CA LEU A 249 6.17 8.89 10.63
C LEU A 249 6.52 7.80 11.63
N THR A 250 5.74 6.71 11.63
CA THR A 250 5.87 5.59 12.57
C THR A 250 6.38 4.32 11.90
N SER A 251 6.19 4.18 10.60
CA SER A 251 6.58 3.00 9.83
C SER A 251 7.24 3.41 8.52
N VAL A 252 8.43 2.89 8.26
CA VAL A 252 9.17 3.08 7.01
C VAL A 252 9.58 1.73 6.46
N SER A 253 9.27 1.46 5.20
CA SER A 253 9.72 0.27 4.47
C SER A 253 10.43 0.69 3.20
N LEU A 254 11.68 0.26 3.05
CA LEU A 254 12.55 0.53 1.92
C LEU A 254 12.95 -0.82 1.30
N ALA A 255 12.49 -1.08 0.08
CA ALA A 255 12.68 -2.36 -0.58
C ALA A 255 13.19 -2.20 -2.02
N ARG A 256 14.02 -3.14 -2.48
CA ARG A 256 14.46 -3.28 -3.89
C ARG A 256 15.04 -1.99 -4.50
N LEU A 257 15.69 -1.14 -3.70
CA LEU A 257 16.19 0.15 -4.14
C LEU A 257 17.53 -0.01 -4.89
N GLY A 258 17.54 0.38 -6.15
CA GLY A 258 18.75 0.48 -6.98
C GLY A 258 19.38 1.87 -6.92
N ALA A 259 20.65 1.97 -7.33
CA ALA A 259 21.36 3.25 -7.48
C ALA A 259 22.14 3.34 -8.81
N PRO A 260 21.48 3.39 -9.99
CA PRO A 260 22.16 3.60 -11.26
C PRO A 260 22.91 4.95 -11.42
N SER A 261 22.62 6.00 -10.66
CA SER A 261 23.24 7.34 -10.85
C SER A 261 23.53 8.09 -9.55
N MET A 262 24.44 9.07 -9.62
CA MET A 262 24.80 9.94 -8.48
C MET A 262 23.66 10.89 -8.06
N ASP A 263 22.81 11.30 -8.99
CA ASP A 263 21.66 12.17 -8.68
C ASP A 263 20.60 11.40 -7.88
N LEU A 264 20.38 10.15 -8.26
CA LEU A 264 19.54 9.20 -7.54
C LEU A 264 20.04 8.97 -6.12
N VAL A 265 21.35 8.77 -5.98
CA VAL A 265 22.08 8.69 -4.71
C VAL A 265 21.74 9.91 -3.84
N GLN A 266 21.83 11.13 -4.36
CA GLN A 266 21.51 12.34 -3.60
C GLN A 266 20.03 12.42 -3.20
N ALA A 267 19.11 12.18 -4.14
CA ALA A 267 17.67 12.18 -3.87
C ALA A 267 17.31 11.16 -2.77
N LEU A 268 17.82 9.93 -2.88
CA LEU A 268 17.65 8.90 -1.87
C LEU A 268 18.25 9.31 -0.52
N SER A 269 19.41 9.97 -0.50
CA SER A 269 20.01 10.46 0.74
C SER A 269 19.11 11.45 1.49
N HIS A 270 18.40 12.32 0.76
CA HIS A 270 17.43 13.22 1.34
C HIS A 270 16.17 12.49 1.79
N VAL A 271 15.60 11.60 0.96
CA VAL A 271 14.43 10.79 1.33
C VAL A 271 14.72 10.00 2.61
N TYR A 272 15.85 9.30 2.65
CA TYR A 272 16.28 8.52 3.80
C TYR A 272 16.58 9.40 5.00
N GLY A 273 17.29 10.52 4.80
CA GLY A 273 17.63 11.47 5.86
C GLY A 273 16.37 11.99 6.54
N THR A 274 15.37 12.41 5.77
CA THR A 274 14.09 12.89 6.29
C THR A 274 13.29 11.76 6.95
N ALA A 275 13.13 10.61 6.28
CA ALA A 275 12.31 9.52 6.81
C ALA A 275 12.91 8.87 8.08
N LEU A 276 14.23 8.68 8.12
CA LEU A 276 14.91 8.07 9.25
C LEU A 276 15.12 9.05 10.41
N ALA A 277 15.08 10.36 10.17
CA ALA A 277 15.09 11.37 11.24
C ALA A 277 13.74 11.47 11.98
N ALA A 278 12.74 10.64 11.62
CA ALA A 278 11.43 10.64 12.27
C ALA A 278 11.54 10.28 13.76
N PRO A 279 11.16 11.19 14.68
CA PRO A 279 11.30 10.95 16.12
C PRO A 279 10.32 9.87 16.63
N ALA A 280 9.24 9.61 15.89
CA ALA A 280 8.19 8.65 16.23
C ALA A 280 8.36 7.28 15.55
N LEU A 281 9.49 7.01 14.90
CA LEU A 281 9.70 5.80 14.11
C LEU A 281 9.69 4.55 15.01
N ARG A 282 8.76 3.63 14.74
CA ARG A 282 8.55 2.37 15.48
C ARG A 282 8.88 1.13 14.65
N MET A 283 8.68 1.20 13.34
CA MET A 283 8.89 0.09 12.42
C MET A 283 9.80 0.52 11.27
N LEU A 284 10.86 -0.26 11.04
CA LEU A 284 11.78 -0.05 9.92
C LEU A 284 12.00 -1.37 9.19
N THR A 285 11.73 -1.38 7.89
CA THR A 285 12.02 -2.50 7.00
C THR A 285 13.05 -2.06 5.95
N ILE A 286 14.10 -2.84 5.79
CA ILE A 286 15.16 -2.66 4.79
C ILE A 286 15.30 -3.99 4.05
N ALA A 287 14.93 -4.01 2.77
CA ALA A 287 14.87 -5.25 1.99
C ALA A 287 15.54 -5.11 0.61
N ASP A 288 16.37 -6.08 0.22
CA ASP A 288 16.90 -6.24 -1.14
C ASP A 288 17.50 -4.95 -1.74
N ILE A 289 18.21 -4.15 -0.92
CA ILE A 289 18.82 -2.89 -1.36
C ILE A 289 20.18 -3.16 -2.00
N ALA A 290 20.44 -2.59 -3.17
CA ALA A 290 21.73 -2.71 -3.84
C ALA A 290 22.89 -2.10 -3.01
N ASP A 291 24.08 -2.70 -3.06
CA ASP A 291 25.21 -2.38 -2.18
C ASP A 291 25.53 -0.87 -2.08
N HIS A 292 25.55 -0.16 -3.20
CA HIS A 292 25.82 1.29 -3.19
C HIS A 292 24.74 2.09 -2.46
N ALA A 293 23.45 1.77 -2.68
CA ALA A 293 22.34 2.40 -1.97
C ALA A 293 22.35 2.01 -0.47
N LEU A 294 22.72 0.77 -0.16
CA LEU A 294 22.83 0.28 1.21
C LEU A 294 23.93 1.02 1.98
N VAL A 295 25.13 1.20 1.40
CA VAL A 295 26.24 1.93 2.05
C VAL A 295 25.83 3.35 2.45
N MET A 296 25.06 4.04 1.60
CA MET A 296 24.55 5.37 1.89
C MET A 296 23.50 5.38 2.99
N LEU A 297 22.52 4.48 2.91
CA LEU A 297 21.50 4.30 3.93
C LEU A 297 22.17 4.06 5.29
N LEU A 298 23.18 3.19 5.32
CA LEU A 298 23.95 2.90 6.52
C LEU A 298 24.75 4.10 7.02
N ALA A 299 25.24 4.98 6.14
CA ALA A 299 25.89 6.22 6.57
C ALA A 299 24.93 7.15 7.34
N ILE A 300 23.66 7.24 6.89
CA ILE A 300 22.61 7.99 7.58
C ILE A 300 22.25 7.30 8.90
N VAL A 301 22.03 5.99 8.88
CA VAL A 301 21.75 5.19 10.09
C VAL A 301 22.83 5.37 11.15
N ARG A 302 24.11 5.39 10.79
CA ARG A 302 25.23 5.61 11.73
C ARG A 302 25.15 6.97 12.44
N ALA A 303 24.59 7.99 11.78
CA ALA A 303 24.44 9.34 12.32
C ALA A 303 23.12 9.53 13.10
N THR A 304 22.20 8.57 13.01
CA THR A 304 20.87 8.65 13.61
C THR A 304 20.76 7.70 14.81
N ARG A 305 19.83 8.02 15.72
CA ARG A 305 19.43 7.15 16.84
C ARG A 305 17.94 6.89 16.76
N PHE A 306 17.56 5.65 17.05
CA PHE A 306 16.18 5.19 16.92
C PHE A 306 15.60 4.75 18.28
N PRO A 307 15.36 5.70 19.22
CA PRO A 307 15.00 5.35 20.60
C PRO A 307 13.62 4.69 20.73
N LEU A 308 12.70 4.90 19.78
CA LEU A 308 11.34 4.34 19.80
C LEU A 308 11.14 3.18 18.82
N LEU A 309 12.18 2.77 18.11
CA LEU A 309 12.09 1.72 17.10
C LEU A 309 11.90 0.37 17.78
N THR A 310 10.70 -0.20 17.72
CA THR A 310 10.38 -1.49 18.34
C THR A 310 10.62 -2.67 17.41
N ARG A 311 10.44 -2.48 16.09
CA ARG A 311 10.58 -3.55 15.10
C ARG A 311 11.56 -3.17 13.99
N LEU A 312 12.55 -4.01 13.79
CA LEU A 312 13.52 -3.91 12.69
C LEU A 312 13.43 -5.16 11.81
N SER A 313 13.19 -4.98 10.52
CA SER A 313 13.18 -6.04 9.52
C SER A 313 14.29 -5.82 8.50
N LEU A 314 15.18 -6.81 8.37
CA LEU A 314 16.27 -6.82 7.42
C LEU A 314 16.08 -8.03 6.49
N ALA A 315 16.02 -7.80 5.19
CA ALA A 315 15.83 -8.88 4.23
C ALA A 315 16.78 -8.76 3.03
N GLY A 316 17.44 -9.85 2.63
CA GLY A 316 18.21 -9.87 1.37
C GLY A 316 19.29 -8.80 1.24
N ILE A 317 19.93 -8.40 2.35
CA ILE A 317 21.02 -7.42 2.37
C ILE A 317 22.35 -8.09 2.75
N ASP A 318 23.46 -7.54 2.27
CA ASP A 318 24.80 -7.96 2.68
C ASP A 318 25.09 -7.52 4.12
N THR A 319 25.03 -8.47 5.05
CA THR A 319 25.26 -8.23 6.47
C THR A 319 26.71 -7.90 6.82
N THR A 320 27.68 -8.13 5.92
CA THR A 320 29.08 -7.74 6.15
C THR A 320 29.27 -6.21 6.17
N THR A 321 28.31 -5.47 5.61
CA THR A 321 28.29 -4.00 5.63
C THR A 321 27.75 -3.42 6.95
N ILE A 322 27.14 -4.25 7.79
CA ILE A 322 26.53 -3.86 9.07
C ILE A 322 27.60 -3.91 10.17
N ASP A 323 28.18 -2.76 10.48
CA ASP A 323 29.17 -2.59 11.54
C ASP A 323 28.54 -2.30 12.92
N ASP A 324 29.37 -2.30 13.97
CA ASP A 324 28.99 -1.96 15.35
C ASP A 324 28.21 -0.65 15.48
N ARG A 325 28.51 0.35 14.64
CA ARG A 325 27.86 1.67 14.73
C ARG A 325 26.43 1.60 14.21
N VAL A 326 26.21 0.86 13.13
CA VAL A 326 24.87 0.58 12.59
C VAL A 326 24.04 -0.18 13.62
N VAL A 327 24.58 -1.25 14.18
CA VAL A 327 23.90 -2.05 15.21
C VAL A 327 23.53 -1.18 16.42
N ARG A 328 24.47 -0.38 16.93
CA ARG A 328 24.23 0.54 18.06
C ARG A 328 23.24 1.66 17.76
N ALA A 329 22.98 1.99 16.48
CA ALA A 329 21.95 2.96 16.13
C ALA A 329 20.54 2.45 16.48
N PHE A 330 20.32 1.14 16.34
CA PHE A 330 19.04 0.47 16.57
C PHE A 330 18.89 -0.11 17.98
N ALA A 331 20.01 -0.43 18.63
CA ALA A 331 20.13 -1.04 19.95
C ALA A 331 19.14 -0.57 21.03
N GLY A 332 18.82 0.73 21.06
CA GLY A 332 18.13 1.34 22.19
C GLY A 332 16.67 0.91 22.39
N GLY A 333 15.96 0.52 21.33
CA GLY A 333 14.50 0.29 21.40
C GLY A 333 13.98 -1.01 20.78
N VAL A 334 14.79 -1.71 19.98
CA VAL A 334 14.29 -2.83 19.15
C VAL A 334 13.97 -4.04 20.02
N SER A 335 12.70 -4.41 20.07
CA SER A 335 12.19 -5.61 20.75
C SER A 335 11.94 -6.78 19.81
N GLU A 336 11.69 -6.51 18.53
CA GLU A 336 11.50 -7.52 17.48
C GLU A 336 12.48 -7.32 16.34
N LEU A 337 13.31 -8.32 16.07
CA LEU A 337 14.22 -8.37 14.93
C LEU A 337 13.81 -9.46 13.95
N VAL A 338 13.50 -9.08 12.71
CA VAL A 338 13.16 -10.00 11.62
C VAL A 338 14.33 -10.03 10.64
N LEU A 339 14.87 -11.21 10.39
CA LEU A 339 15.95 -11.47 9.44
C LEU A 339 15.41 -12.45 8.38
N ALA A 340 15.45 -12.06 7.11
CA ALA A 340 14.99 -12.92 6.02
C ALA A 340 15.99 -12.94 4.86
N ARG A 341 16.22 -14.10 4.25
CA ARG A 341 17.05 -14.26 3.04
C ARG A 341 18.45 -13.63 3.17
N LEU A 342 19.07 -13.69 4.35
CA LEU A 342 20.40 -13.14 4.60
C LEU A 342 21.23 -14.08 5.46
N ASP A 343 22.55 -13.97 5.40
CA ASP A 343 23.46 -14.69 6.30
C ASP A 343 23.52 -13.96 7.66
N PRO A 344 23.02 -14.55 8.76
CA PRO A 344 23.08 -13.94 10.08
C PRO A 344 24.46 -14.05 10.73
N ALA A 345 25.42 -14.80 10.17
CA ALA A 345 26.71 -15.06 10.79
C ALA A 345 27.51 -13.79 11.13
N PRO A 346 27.56 -12.74 10.29
CA PRO A 346 28.22 -11.48 10.63
C PRO A 346 27.56 -10.74 11.82
N LEU A 347 26.25 -10.92 12.02
CA LEU A 347 25.51 -10.32 13.12
C LEU A 347 25.58 -11.14 14.41
N ALA A 348 26.04 -12.40 14.34
CA ALA A 348 25.96 -13.33 15.45
C ALA A 348 26.75 -12.90 16.70
N THR A 349 27.83 -12.13 16.56
CA THR A 349 28.56 -11.55 17.70
C THR A 349 27.73 -10.49 18.40
N HIS A 350 27.09 -9.60 17.63
CA HIS A 350 26.24 -8.53 18.17
C HIS A 350 24.96 -9.06 18.80
N LEU A 351 24.31 -10.04 18.18
CA LEU A 351 23.07 -10.63 18.70
C LEU A 351 23.25 -11.35 20.04
N LYS A 352 24.49 -11.77 20.36
CA LYS A 352 24.83 -12.41 21.63
C LYS A 352 25.09 -11.41 22.75
N ASP A 353 25.39 -10.16 22.42
CA ASP A 353 25.74 -9.15 23.40
C ASP A 353 24.45 -8.50 23.97
N PRO A 354 24.09 -8.78 25.23
CA PRO A 354 22.90 -8.20 25.84
C PRO A 354 23.00 -6.67 25.99
N ASP A 355 24.21 -6.12 26.05
CA ASP A 355 24.43 -4.68 26.18
C ASP A 355 24.17 -3.96 24.84
N VAL A 356 24.26 -4.69 23.73
CA VAL A 356 23.95 -4.17 22.39
C VAL A 356 22.46 -4.22 22.11
N TRP A 357 21.72 -5.19 22.64
CA TRP A 357 20.27 -5.32 22.40
C TRP A 357 19.50 -5.50 23.71
N PRO A 358 19.47 -4.50 24.59
CA PRO A 358 18.85 -4.63 25.91
C PRO A 358 17.36 -4.95 25.83
N ALA A 359 16.65 -4.40 24.85
CA ALA A 359 15.20 -4.55 24.69
C ALA A 359 14.75 -5.75 23.81
N LEU A 360 15.69 -6.51 23.22
CA LEU A 360 15.36 -7.54 22.23
C LEU A 360 14.71 -8.77 22.87
N GLU A 361 13.45 -9.01 22.52
CA GLU A 361 12.60 -10.09 23.03
C GLU A 361 12.43 -11.20 22.00
N ARG A 362 12.21 -10.84 20.73
CA ARG A 362 11.90 -11.76 19.65
C ARG A 362 12.87 -11.61 18.49
N ILE A 363 13.37 -12.75 18.00
CA ILE A 363 14.11 -12.83 16.74
C ILE A 363 13.40 -13.81 15.83
N GLU A 364 13.11 -13.40 14.61
CA GLU A 364 12.55 -14.24 13.56
C GLU A 364 13.58 -14.39 12.45
N LEU A 365 13.91 -15.63 12.08
CA LEU A 365 14.82 -15.96 10.98
C LEU A 365 14.05 -16.77 9.94
N ASP A 366 13.87 -16.21 8.75
CA ASP A 366 13.16 -16.86 7.63
C ASP A 366 11.79 -17.42 8.03
N GLY A 367 11.01 -16.63 8.78
CA GLY A 367 9.68 -17.02 9.28
C GLY A 367 9.69 -17.95 10.49
N THR A 368 10.87 -18.35 10.99
CA THR A 368 11.00 -19.21 12.18
C THR A 368 11.44 -18.38 13.38
N GLU A 369 10.69 -18.44 14.48
CA GLU A 369 11.08 -17.78 15.73
C GLU A 369 12.29 -18.49 16.36
N VAL A 370 13.35 -17.72 16.63
CA VAL A 370 14.57 -18.20 17.24
C VAL A 370 14.67 -17.64 18.66
N PRO A 371 14.61 -18.48 19.71
CA PRO A 371 14.75 -17.99 21.07
C PRO A 371 16.17 -17.46 21.29
N ARG A 372 16.28 -16.29 21.95
CA ARG A 372 17.53 -15.58 22.23
C ARG A 372 18.72 -16.47 22.69
N PRO A 373 18.57 -17.43 23.62
CA PRO A 373 19.69 -18.29 24.03
C PRO A 373 20.18 -19.29 22.96
N LYS A 374 19.38 -19.61 21.93
CA LYS A 374 19.75 -20.62 20.91
C LYS A 374 20.59 -20.07 19.74
N PHE A 375 20.78 -18.75 19.64
CA PHE A 375 21.72 -18.17 18.67
C PHE A 375 23.18 -18.58 18.90
N VAL A 376 23.52 -19.07 20.09
CA VAL A 376 24.86 -19.55 20.43
C VAL A 376 25.27 -20.76 19.59
N THR A 377 24.31 -21.59 19.17
CA THR A 377 24.54 -22.92 18.57
C THR A 377 24.26 -23.04 17.07
N LEU A 378 23.70 -22.01 16.41
CA LEU A 378 23.33 -22.07 14.99
C LEU A 378 24.52 -22.10 14.00
N LYS A 379 25.76 -22.03 14.51
CA LYS A 379 27.00 -22.08 13.70
C LYS A 379 27.26 -23.42 12.99
N ALA A 380 26.38 -24.43 13.11
CA ALA A 380 26.68 -25.79 12.66
C ALA A 380 25.59 -26.51 11.84
N ALA A 381 24.35 -26.01 11.75
CA ALA A 381 23.24 -26.81 11.20
C ALA A 381 22.71 -26.37 9.82
N SER A 382 22.93 -25.12 9.39
CA SER A 382 22.29 -24.55 8.19
C SER A 382 23.19 -24.46 6.94
N ILE A 383 24.36 -25.11 6.93
CA ILE A 383 25.23 -25.24 5.74
C ILE A 383 25.01 -26.60 5.01
N LEU A 384 24.02 -27.41 5.44
CA LEU A 384 23.81 -28.78 4.92
C LEU A 384 22.37 -29.11 4.45
N GLN A 385 21.53 -28.12 4.16
CA GLN A 385 20.28 -28.29 3.42
C GLN A 385 20.15 -27.18 2.39
#